data_AF-A0A958HS30-F1
#
_entry.id   AF-A0A958HS30-F1
#
_cell.length_a   1.000
_cell.length_b   1.000
_cell.length_c   1.000
_cell.angle_alpha   90.00
_cell.angle_beta   90.00
_cell.angle_gamma   90.00
#
_symmetry.space_group_name_H-M   'P 1'
#
loop_
_entity.id
_entity.type
_entity.pdbx_description
1 polymer ?
#
loop_
_entity_poly.entity_id
_entity_poly.type
_entity_poly.pdbx_seq_one_letter_code
_entity_poly.pdbx_strand_id
1 'polypeptide(L)'
;MILTIDIETVPTQLAWAHADLAEGVRPPATLKKAESIAEWDANSRAAAVQEVIDRTSFDGGLGQIVVIGWAIDDQEPQSVQVDDLSPAAEREMLQQWIAAMRTAYAGTSGSRPTVVGHNHVAFDLPFLSKRLIVHRIRPPLWWPRDPKPWGDAVFDTMTQWAGVRDRISLDRLCKILGVPGKGVGPT
;
A
#
# COMPACT_ATOMS: atom_id res chain seq x y z
N MET A 1 6.92 9.74 -19.89
CA MET A 1 6.53 10.05 -18.50
C MET A 1 6.60 8.78 -17.68
N ILE A 2 7.60 8.73 -16.82
CA ILE A 2 7.75 7.77 -15.74
C ILE A 2 7.08 8.38 -14.51
N LEU A 3 6.19 7.62 -13.88
CA LEU A 3 5.60 7.99 -12.59
C LEU A 3 6.07 6.98 -11.55
N THR A 4 6.97 7.39 -10.66
CA THR A 4 7.35 6.57 -9.51
C THR A 4 6.36 6.80 -8.37
N ILE A 5 5.93 5.75 -7.68
CA ILE A 5 4.97 5.83 -6.56
C ILE A 5 5.32 4.86 -5.44
N ASP A 6 5.05 5.30 -4.20
CA ASP A 6 5.14 4.51 -2.97
C ASP A 6 4.04 4.98 -2.00
N ILE A 7 3.47 4.08 -1.20
CA ILE A 7 2.47 4.41 -0.18
C ILE A 7 2.85 3.89 1.20
N GLU A 8 2.45 4.62 2.23
CA GLU A 8 2.50 4.15 3.62
C GLU A 8 1.07 3.93 4.14
N THR A 9 0.89 2.81 4.84
CA THR A 9 -0.43 2.33 5.26
C THR A 9 -0.45 1.97 6.73
N VAL A 10 -1.59 2.19 7.38
CA VAL A 10 -1.85 1.81 8.76
C VAL A 10 -3.05 0.87 8.85
N PRO A 11 -3.24 0.17 9.99
CA PRO A 11 -4.42 -0.65 10.23
C PRO A 11 -5.72 0.13 10.08
N THR A 12 -6.82 -0.60 9.89
CA THR A 12 -8.17 -0.02 9.81
C THR A 12 -8.50 0.81 11.05
N GLN A 13 -9.19 1.93 10.86
CA GLN A 13 -9.71 2.79 11.92
C GLN A 13 -11.22 2.58 12.14
N LEU A 14 -11.81 1.63 11.42
CA LEU A 14 -13.25 1.39 11.43
C LEU A 14 -13.66 0.55 12.64
N ALA A 15 -14.46 1.14 13.53
CA ALA A 15 -14.91 0.47 14.75
C ALA A 15 -15.67 -0.83 14.47
N TRP A 16 -16.47 -0.90 13.40
CA TRP A 16 -17.16 -2.12 13.02
C TRP A 16 -16.17 -3.23 12.60
N ALA A 17 -15.10 -2.87 11.88
CA ALA A 17 -14.09 -3.85 11.47
C ALA A 17 -13.31 -4.37 12.67
N HIS A 18 -13.02 -3.51 13.66
CA HIS A 18 -12.40 -3.95 14.92
C HIS A 18 -13.28 -4.97 15.64
N ALA A 19 -14.58 -4.70 15.75
CA ALA A 19 -15.54 -5.61 16.37
C ALA A 19 -15.64 -6.95 15.62
N ASP A 20 -15.82 -6.92 14.31
CA ASP A 20 -15.94 -8.12 13.48
C ASP A 20 -14.68 -9.00 13.53
N LEU A 21 -13.49 -8.38 13.43
CA LEU A 21 -12.22 -9.10 13.52
C LEU A 21 -12.02 -9.69 14.91
N ALA A 22 -12.35 -8.93 15.96
CA ALA A 22 -12.27 -9.41 17.33
C ALA A 22 -13.22 -10.58 17.59
N GLU A 23 -14.42 -10.57 17.01
CA GLU A 23 -15.36 -11.69 17.07
C GLU A 23 -14.84 -12.92 16.34
N GLY A 24 -14.08 -12.75 15.24
CA GLY A 24 -13.50 -13.83 14.46
C GLY A 24 -12.34 -14.58 15.11
N VAL A 25 -11.67 -14.00 16.11
CA VAL A 25 -10.50 -14.63 16.74
C VAL A 25 -10.90 -15.86 17.55
N ARG A 26 -10.18 -16.96 17.33
CA ARG A 26 -10.36 -18.24 18.00
C ARG A 26 -9.03 -18.68 18.64
N PRO A 27 -9.06 -19.45 19.73
CA PRO A 27 -7.86 -20.10 20.26
C PRO A 27 -7.23 -21.02 19.20
N PRO A 28 -5.91 -21.29 19.30
CA PRO A 28 -5.26 -22.29 18.46
C PRO A 28 -6.01 -23.63 18.49
N ALA A 29 -6.24 -24.23 17.32
CA ALA A 29 -6.97 -25.50 17.19
C ALA A 29 -6.33 -26.68 17.94
N THR A 30 -5.07 -26.52 18.39
CA THR A 30 -4.35 -27.48 19.23
C THR A 30 -4.82 -27.48 20.69
N LEU A 31 -5.40 -26.37 21.18
CA LEU A 31 -5.97 -26.27 22.51
C LEU A 31 -7.36 -26.93 22.54
N LYS A 32 -7.44 -28.10 23.18
CA LYS A 32 -8.68 -28.90 23.28
C LYS A 32 -9.29 -28.91 24.68
N LYS A 33 -8.49 -28.57 25.70
CA LYS A 33 -8.92 -28.57 27.11
C LYS A 33 -9.58 -27.24 27.44
N ALA A 34 -10.70 -27.28 28.15
CA ALA A 34 -11.45 -26.08 28.52
C ALA A 34 -10.62 -25.12 29.37
N GLU A 35 -9.79 -25.65 30.28
CA GLU A 35 -8.91 -24.84 31.13
C GLU A 35 -7.87 -24.08 30.31
N SER A 36 -7.27 -24.73 29.31
CA SER A 36 -6.28 -24.10 28.43
C SER A 36 -6.90 -23.06 27.49
N ILE A 37 -8.17 -23.25 27.08
CA ILE A 37 -8.90 -22.26 26.30
C ILE A 37 -9.21 -21.03 27.16
N ALA A 38 -9.69 -21.23 28.39
CA ALA A 38 -9.95 -20.13 29.32
C ALA A 38 -8.68 -19.34 29.66
N GLU A 39 -7.55 -20.02 29.84
CA GLU A 39 -6.24 -19.37 30.05
C GLU A 39 -5.79 -18.56 28.82
N TRP A 40 -6.01 -19.10 27.61
CA TRP A 40 -5.72 -18.36 26.37
C TRP A 40 -6.63 -17.14 26.21
N ASP A 41 -7.91 -17.27 26.52
CA ASP A 41 -8.88 -16.17 26.49
C ASP A 41 -8.47 -15.04 27.44
N ALA A 42 -8.01 -15.39 28.64
CA ALA A 42 -7.58 -14.41 29.65
C ALA A 42 -6.26 -13.70 29.29
N ASN A 43 -5.29 -14.42 28.71
CA ASN A 43 -3.91 -13.92 28.62
C ASN A 43 -3.43 -13.61 27.20
N SER A 44 -4.02 -14.22 26.17
CA SER A 44 -3.47 -14.20 24.80
C SER A 44 -4.45 -13.67 23.76
N ARG A 45 -5.76 -13.77 23.99
CA ARG A 45 -6.78 -13.35 23.03
C ARG A 45 -6.64 -11.89 22.61
N ALA A 46 -6.41 -10.98 23.56
CA ALA A 46 -6.26 -9.55 23.27
C ALA A 46 -5.12 -9.27 22.28
N ALA A 47 -3.96 -9.91 22.48
CA ALA A 47 -2.82 -9.78 21.57
C ALA A 47 -3.12 -10.37 20.18
N ALA A 48 -3.80 -11.53 20.12
CA ALA A 48 -4.22 -12.14 18.86
C ALA A 48 -5.23 -11.26 18.09
N VAL A 49 -6.15 -10.60 18.79
CA VAL A 49 -7.06 -9.60 18.19
C VAL A 49 -6.27 -8.44 17.62
N GLN A 50 -5.31 -7.89 18.38
CA GLN A 50 -4.47 -6.79 17.90
C GLN A 50 -3.66 -7.20 16.66
N GLU A 51 -3.07 -8.38 16.63
CA GLU A 51 -2.32 -8.88 15.46
C GLU A 51 -3.20 -8.95 14.20
N VAL A 52 -4.44 -9.43 14.33
CA VAL A 52 -5.39 -9.50 13.20
C VAL A 52 -5.76 -8.10 12.72
N ILE A 53 -5.99 -7.15 13.64
CA ILE A 53 -6.22 -5.74 13.29
C ILE A 53 -4.99 -5.15 12.60
N ASP A 54 -3.79 -5.35 13.14
CA ASP A 54 -2.54 -4.80 12.60
C ASP A 54 -2.30 -5.26 11.17
N ARG A 55 -2.62 -6.52 10.87
CA ARG A 55 -2.52 -7.10 9.53
C ARG A 55 -3.43 -6.45 8.50
N THR A 56 -4.46 -5.72 8.90
CA THR A 56 -5.30 -4.96 7.96
C THR A 56 -4.54 -3.82 7.29
N SER A 57 -3.37 -3.42 7.81
CA SER A 57 -2.44 -2.52 7.11
C SER A 57 -1.99 -3.07 5.76
N PHE A 58 -2.12 -4.38 5.51
CA PHE A 58 -1.84 -5.00 4.21
C PHE A 58 -3.09 -5.27 3.36
N ASP A 59 -4.28 -4.93 3.85
CA ASP A 59 -5.54 -5.12 3.13
C ASP A 59 -6.13 -3.79 2.66
N GLY A 60 -5.99 -3.48 1.36
CA GLY A 60 -6.58 -2.26 0.79
C GLY A 60 -8.10 -2.16 0.90
N GLY A 61 -8.82 -3.21 1.28
CA GLY A 61 -10.25 -3.13 1.59
C GLY A 61 -10.52 -2.51 2.97
N LEU A 62 -9.63 -2.71 3.94
CA LEU A 62 -9.83 -2.35 5.34
C LEU A 62 -8.83 -1.31 5.86
N GLY A 63 -7.54 -1.48 5.54
CA GLY A 63 -6.48 -0.56 5.95
C GLY A 63 -6.64 0.84 5.37
N GLN A 64 -5.83 1.76 5.87
CA GLN A 64 -5.85 3.18 5.50
C GLN A 64 -4.50 3.59 4.93
N ILE A 65 -4.51 4.37 3.84
CA ILE A 65 -3.32 5.05 3.34
C ILE A 65 -3.13 6.34 4.17
N VAL A 66 -1.91 6.55 4.65
CA VAL A 66 -1.55 7.75 5.44
C VAL A 66 -0.57 8.66 4.72
N VAL A 67 0.20 8.13 3.76
CA VAL A 67 1.12 8.90 2.92
C VAL A 67 1.10 8.34 1.51
N ILE A 68 1.17 9.22 0.52
CA ILE A 68 1.47 8.88 -0.88
C ILE A 68 2.65 9.73 -1.32
N GLY A 69 3.76 9.08 -1.68
CA GLY A 69 4.92 9.71 -2.29
C GLY A 69 4.97 9.40 -3.79
N TRP A 70 5.37 10.38 -4.60
CA TRP A 70 5.56 10.18 -6.04
C TRP A 70 6.63 11.09 -6.64
N ALA A 71 7.17 10.72 -7.79
CA ALA A 71 8.02 11.56 -8.62
C ALA A 71 7.64 11.38 -10.10
N ILE A 72 7.80 12.44 -10.89
CA ILE A 72 7.52 12.43 -12.34
C ILE A 72 8.83 12.66 -13.08
N ASP A 73 9.26 11.68 -13.86
CA ASP A 73 10.55 11.71 -14.56
C ASP A 73 11.67 12.12 -13.58
N ASP A 74 12.45 13.16 -13.89
CA ASP A 74 13.55 13.68 -13.06
C ASP A 74 13.14 14.85 -12.14
N GLN A 75 11.83 15.06 -11.93
CA GLN A 75 11.35 16.12 -11.03
C GLN A 75 11.53 15.74 -9.56
N GLU A 76 11.62 16.76 -8.70
CA GLU A 76 11.67 16.58 -7.26
C GLU A 76 10.50 15.72 -6.74
N PRO A 77 10.78 14.74 -5.86
CA PRO A 77 9.72 13.95 -5.24
C PRO A 77 8.72 14.82 -4.48
N GLN A 78 7.45 14.46 -4.60
CA GLN A 78 6.34 15.09 -3.91
C GLN A 78 5.66 14.08 -3.00
N SER A 79 4.98 14.56 -1.97
CA SER A 79 4.17 13.72 -1.11
C SER A 79 2.93 14.46 -0.60
N VAL A 80 1.87 13.70 -0.34
CA VAL A 80 0.73 14.13 0.47
C VAL A 80 0.56 13.15 1.62
N GLN A 81 0.07 13.65 2.75
CA GLN A 81 -0.19 12.85 3.94
C GLN A 81 -1.51 13.27 4.58
N VAL A 82 -2.08 12.40 5.40
CA VAL A 82 -3.27 12.71 6.19
C VAL A 82 -2.90 13.57 7.41
N ASP A 83 -3.78 14.51 7.78
CA ASP A 83 -3.62 15.29 9.02
C ASP A 83 -4.04 14.50 10.27
N ASP A 84 -4.97 13.55 10.10
CA ASP A 84 -5.42 12.64 11.14
C ASP A 84 -5.85 11.28 10.55
N LEU A 85 -6.25 10.35 11.43
CA LEU A 85 -6.67 9.00 11.05
C LEU A 85 -8.18 8.90 10.75
N SER A 86 -8.86 10.02 10.49
CA SER A 86 -10.25 9.99 10.08
C SER A 86 -10.40 9.52 8.62
N PRO A 87 -11.53 8.86 8.27
CA PRO A 87 -11.82 8.53 6.88
C PRO A 87 -11.90 9.76 5.96
N ALA A 88 -12.25 10.93 6.51
CA ALA A 88 -12.34 12.16 5.75
C ALA A 88 -10.96 12.66 5.30
N ALA A 89 -9.96 12.59 6.19
CA ALA A 89 -8.58 12.99 5.88
C ALA A 89 -7.96 12.12 4.78
N GLU A 90 -8.11 10.79 4.85
CA GLU A 90 -7.64 9.91 3.76
C GLU A 90 -8.32 10.25 2.43
N ARG A 91 -9.63 10.49 2.44
CA ARG A 91 -10.37 10.88 1.24
C ARG A 91 -9.84 12.17 0.64
N GLU A 92 -9.59 13.18 1.47
CA GLU A 92 -9.05 14.47 1.02
C GLU A 92 -7.66 14.30 0.41
N MET A 93 -6.74 13.62 1.10
CA MET A 93 -5.40 13.31 0.60
C MET A 93 -5.45 12.59 -0.75
N LEU A 94 -6.33 11.58 -0.90
CA LEU A 94 -6.53 10.88 -2.17
C LEU A 94 -7.04 11.81 -3.27
N GLN A 95 -7.93 12.77 -2.96
CA GLN A 95 -8.41 13.75 -3.93
C GLN A 95 -7.32 14.72 -4.36
N GLN A 96 -6.49 15.20 -3.43
CA GLN A 96 -5.34 16.05 -3.71
C GLN A 96 -4.35 15.33 -4.64
N TRP A 97 -4.00 14.09 -4.33
CA TRP A 97 -3.13 13.28 -5.17
C TRP A 97 -3.73 13.02 -6.56
N ILE A 98 -5.01 12.65 -6.66
CA ILE A 98 -5.69 12.47 -7.96
C ILE A 98 -5.69 13.76 -8.79
N ALA A 99 -5.85 14.93 -8.16
CA ALA A 99 -5.75 16.20 -8.85
C ALA A 99 -4.34 16.41 -9.43
N ALA A 100 -3.29 16.15 -8.64
CA ALA A 100 -1.90 16.22 -9.10
C ALA A 100 -1.64 15.27 -10.29
N MET A 101 -2.13 14.03 -10.21
CA MET A 101 -2.02 13.03 -11.28
C MET A 101 -2.73 13.45 -12.58
N ARG A 102 -3.87 14.12 -12.48
CA ARG A 102 -4.60 14.65 -13.64
C ARG A 102 -3.86 15.82 -14.29
N THR A 103 -3.33 16.73 -13.48
CA THR A 103 -2.51 17.86 -13.95
C THR A 103 -1.27 17.36 -14.68
N ALA A 104 -0.53 16.43 -14.09
CA ALA A 104 0.65 15.82 -14.72
C ALA A 104 0.29 15.16 -16.06
N TYR A 105 -0.81 14.41 -16.11
CA TYR A 105 -1.24 13.73 -17.33
C TYR A 105 -1.70 14.68 -18.44
N ALA A 106 -2.30 15.83 -18.12
CA ALA A 106 -2.77 16.78 -19.12
C ALA A 106 -1.63 17.26 -20.05
N GLY A 107 -0.38 17.32 -19.56
CA GLY A 107 0.80 17.69 -20.35
C GLY A 107 1.33 16.60 -21.28
N THR A 108 0.79 15.38 -21.25
CA THR A 108 1.38 14.21 -21.96
C THR A 108 0.84 13.99 -23.37
N SER A 109 -0.04 14.86 -23.88
CA SER A 109 -0.76 14.65 -25.15
C SER A 109 -1.51 13.31 -25.23
N GLY A 110 -1.93 12.77 -24.08
CA GLY A 110 -2.63 11.49 -23.99
C GLY A 110 -1.71 10.26 -23.94
N SER A 111 -0.39 10.45 -23.90
CA SER A 111 0.55 9.35 -23.68
C SER A 111 0.40 8.83 -22.26
N ARG A 112 0.09 7.54 -22.14
CA ARG A 112 -0.02 6.86 -20.86
C ARG A 112 1.34 6.87 -20.12
N PRO A 113 1.39 7.19 -18.81
CA PRO A 113 2.59 6.99 -18.02
C PRO A 113 2.88 5.52 -17.77
N THR A 114 4.17 5.20 -17.66
CA THR A 114 4.63 3.95 -17.05
C THR A 114 4.74 4.17 -15.54
N VAL A 115 3.99 3.40 -14.75
CA VAL A 115 4.02 3.49 -13.29
C VAL A 115 5.11 2.58 -12.73
N VAL A 116 6.10 3.17 -12.08
CA VAL A 116 7.30 2.49 -11.57
C VAL A 116 7.22 2.40 -10.04
N GLY A 117 7.68 1.28 -9.50
CA GLY A 117 7.74 1.07 -8.05
C GLY A 117 8.50 -0.20 -7.71
N HIS A 118 8.50 -0.55 -6.42
CA HIS A 118 9.14 -1.76 -5.92
C HIS A 118 8.11 -2.63 -5.23
N ASN A 119 7.75 -3.78 -5.82
CA ASN A 119 6.63 -4.61 -5.36
C ASN A 119 5.25 -3.91 -5.45
N HIS A 120 5.15 -2.82 -6.22
CA HIS A 120 3.96 -1.98 -6.30
C HIS A 120 2.81 -2.62 -7.07
N VAL A 121 3.10 -3.56 -7.97
CA VAL A 121 2.07 -4.33 -8.68
C VAL A 121 1.35 -5.28 -7.74
N ALA A 122 2.06 -5.84 -6.77
CA ALA A 122 1.51 -6.77 -5.79
C ALA A 122 0.91 -6.06 -4.55
N PHE A 123 1.33 -4.83 -4.27
CA PHE A 123 0.95 -4.10 -3.05
C PHE A 123 0.27 -2.75 -3.34
N ASP A 124 1.05 -1.72 -3.69
CA ASP A 124 0.59 -0.32 -3.75
C ASP A 124 -0.58 -0.11 -4.70
N LEU A 125 -0.49 -0.60 -5.95
CA LEU A 125 -1.50 -0.37 -6.98
C LEU A 125 -2.84 -1.05 -6.65
N PRO A 126 -2.88 -2.34 -6.25
CA PRO A 126 -4.10 -2.95 -5.73
C PRO A 126 -4.67 -2.22 -4.51
N PHE A 127 -3.80 -1.78 -3.58
CA PHE A 127 -4.22 -1.10 -2.37
C PHE A 127 -4.89 0.25 -2.70
N LEU A 128 -4.19 1.11 -3.44
CA LEU A 128 -4.71 2.39 -3.95
C LEU A 128 -6.01 2.21 -4.71
N SER A 129 -6.09 1.22 -5.59
CA SER A 129 -7.31 0.96 -6.38
C SER A 129 -8.51 0.66 -5.48
N LYS A 130 -8.34 -0.17 -4.45
CA LYS A 130 -9.40 -0.47 -3.47
C LYS A 130 -9.76 0.77 -2.65
N ARG A 131 -8.79 1.56 -2.18
CA ARG A 131 -9.08 2.79 -1.42
C ARG A 131 -9.80 3.86 -2.23
N LEU A 132 -9.44 4.03 -3.50
CA LEU A 132 -10.19 4.89 -4.41
C LEU A 132 -11.65 4.44 -4.54
N ILE A 133 -11.91 3.13 -4.62
CA ILE A 133 -13.27 2.58 -4.68
C ILE A 133 -14.03 2.82 -3.37
N VAL A 134 -13.41 2.50 -2.21
CA VAL A 134 -14.00 2.72 -0.87
C VAL A 134 -14.41 4.19 -0.70
N HIS A 135 -13.57 5.12 -1.12
CA HIS A 135 -13.81 6.56 -1.03
C HIS A 135 -14.62 7.15 -2.18
N ARG A 136 -15.05 6.32 -3.14
CA ARG A 136 -15.82 6.70 -4.34
C ARG A 136 -15.11 7.75 -5.19
N ILE A 137 -13.78 7.67 -5.26
CA ILE A 137 -12.94 8.55 -6.07
C ILE A 137 -12.63 7.83 -7.38
N ARG A 138 -12.86 8.52 -8.50
CA ARG A 138 -12.60 7.96 -9.83
C ARG A 138 -11.10 8.04 -10.16
N PRO A 139 -10.44 6.90 -10.46
CA PRO A 139 -9.04 6.91 -10.88
C PRO A 139 -8.84 7.65 -12.21
N PRO A 140 -7.60 8.07 -12.55
CA PRO A 140 -7.28 8.65 -13.85
C PRO A 140 -7.55 7.65 -14.98
N LEU A 141 -7.82 8.15 -16.19
CA LEU A 141 -8.16 7.27 -17.34
C LEU A 141 -7.04 6.29 -17.70
N TRP A 142 -5.79 6.67 -17.46
CA TRP A 142 -4.60 5.88 -17.75
C TRP A 142 -4.26 4.84 -16.66
N TRP A 143 -4.97 4.87 -15.53
CA TRP A 143 -4.68 4.03 -14.37
C TRP A 143 -4.54 2.55 -14.77
N PRO A 144 -3.48 1.85 -14.32
CA PRO A 144 -3.31 0.43 -14.57
C PRO A 144 -4.53 -0.40 -14.18
N ARG A 145 -5.14 -1.06 -15.18
CA ARG A 145 -6.18 -2.07 -15.02
C ARG A 145 -5.58 -3.41 -15.39
N ASP A 146 -5.44 -4.31 -14.43
CA ASP A 146 -4.86 -5.65 -14.61
C ASP A 146 -3.49 -5.62 -15.32
N PRO A 147 -2.48 -4.96 -14.71
CA PRO A 147 -1.16 -4.83 -15.32
C PRO A 147 -0.53 -6.20 -15.58
N LYS A 148 -0.12 -6.45 -16.83
CA LYS A 148 0.60 -7.66 -17.20
C LYS A 148 2.12 -7.46 -17.05
N PRO A 149 2.88 -8.50 -16.69
CA PRO A 149 4.35 -8.41 -16.57
C PRO A 149 5.07 -7.95 -17.84
N TRP A 150 4.45 -8.16 -19.02
CA TRP A 150 4.95 -7.73 -20.33
C TRP A 150 4.31 -6.44 -20.86
N GLY A 151 3.43 -5.81 -20.08
CA GLY A 151 2.81 -4.54 -20.44
C GLY A 151 3.74 -3.35 -20.20
N ASP A 152 3.45 -2.22 -20.84
CA ASP A 152 4.18 -0.95 -20.71
C ASP A 152 3.62 -0.03 -19.61
N ALA A 153 2.47 -0.41 -19.05
CA ALA A 153 1.73 0.36 -18.05
C ALA A 153 2.45 0.46 -16.70
N VAL A 154 3.24 -0.56 -16.35
CA VAL A 154 3.90 -0.66 -15.06
C VAL A 154 5.31 -1.23 -15.24
N PHE A 155 6.21 -0.85 -14.34
CA PHE A 155 7.55 -1.43 -14.23
C PHE A 155 7.86 -1.69 -12.77
N ASP A 156 7.72 -2.95 -12.33
CA ASP A 156 7.97 -3.35 -10.94
C ASP A 156 9.41 -3.79 -10.77
N THR A 157 10.22 -2.95 -10.14
CA THR A 157 11.68 -3.18 -10.01
C THR A 157 12.01 -4.48 -9.29
N MET A 158 11.19 -4.93 -8.33
CA MET A 158 11.41 -6.22 -7.66
C MET A 158 11.24 -7.37 -8.64
N THR A 159 10.16 -7.35 -9.43
CA THR A 159 9.87 -8.38 -10.44
C THR A 159 10.88 -8.35 -11.58
N GLN A 160 11.32 -7.17 -12.01
CA GLN A 160 12.29 -7.02 -13.09
C GLN A 160 13.68 -7.54 -12.70
N TRP A 161 14.04 -7.44 -11.41
CA TRP A 161 15.31 -7.97 -10.91
C TRP A 161 15.24 -9.47 -10.58
N ALA A 162 14.28 -9.87 -9.75
CA ALA A 162 14.22 -11.22 -9.19
C ALA A 162 13.39 -12.19 -10.06
N GLY A 163 12.68 -11.70 -11.07
CA GLY A 163 11.66 -12.47 -11.77
C GLY A 163 10.38 -12.63 -10.96
N VAL A 164 9.41 -13.36 -11.51
CA VAL A 164 8.06 -13.50 -10.94
C VAL A 164 8.02 -14.39 -9.68
N ARG A 165 9.04 -15.25 -9.48
CA ARG A 165 9.05 -16.25 -8.41
C ARG A 165 9.87 -15.86 -7.18
N ASP A 166 10.92 -15.07 -7.38
CA ASP A 166 11.82 -14.67 -6.31
C ASP A 166 11.57 -13.21 -5.89
N ARG A 167 12.17 -12.82 -4.78
CA ARG A 167 12.04 -11.47 -4.22
C ARG A 167 13.39 -10.94 -3.78
N ILE A 168 13.53 -9.62 -3.83
CA ILE A 168 14.66 -8.88 -3.29
C ILE A 168 14.12 -7.65 -2.58
N SER A 169 14.75 -7.22 -1.47
CA SER A 169 14.41 -5.95 -0.85
C SER A 169 14.99 -4.78 -1.66
N LEU A 170 14.28 -3.64 -1.67
CA LEU A 170 14.75 -2.42 -2.31
C LEU A 170 16.15 -2.02 -1.83
N ASP A 171 16.39 -2.06 -0.51
CA ASP A 171 17.69 -1.72 0.08
C ASP A 171 18.82 -2.64 -0.43
N ARG A 172 18.59 -3.95 -0.50
CA ARG A 172 19.59 -4.88 -1.04
C ARG A 172 19.83 -4.64 -2.53
N LEU A 173 18.78 -4.36 -3.28
CA LEU A 173 18.88 -4.04 -4.71
C LEU A 173 19.69 -2.75 -4.92
N CYS A 174 19.39 -1.67 -4.19
CA CYS A 174 20.14 -0.41 -4.25
C CYS A 174 21.64 -0.62 -3.95
N LYS A 175 21.96 -1.39 -2.90
CA LYS A 175 23.36 -1.72 -2.55
C LYS A 175 24.08 -2.48 -3.65
N ILE A 176 23.42 -3.44 -4.29
CA ILE A 176 24.01 -4.20 -5.42
C ILE A 176 24.26 -3.28 -6.62
N LEU A 177 23.36 -2.34 -6.88
CA LEU A 177 23.43 -1.43 -8.02
C LEU A 177 24.31 -0.19 -7.75
N GLY A 178 24.83 -0.01 -6.54
CA GLY A 178 25.59 1.19 -6.17
C GLY A 178 24.73 2.47 -6.10
N VAL A 179 23.41 2.33 -5.91
CA VAL A 179 22.48 3.45 -5.74
C VAL A 179 22.34 3.76 -4.26
N PRO A 180 22.33 5.04 -3.84
CA PRO A 180 22.08 5.41 -2.45
C PRO A 180 20.78 4.78 -1.92
N GLY A 181 20.88 4.11 -0.76
CA GLY A 181 19.75 3.52 -0.07
C GLY A 181 19.03 4.52 0.85
N LYS A 182 18.05 4.03 1.61
CA LYS A 182 17.34 4.83 2.61
C LYS A 182 18.34 5.49 3.60
N GLY A 183 18.27 6.81 3.74
CA GLY A 183 19.05 7.58 4.72
C GLY A 183 20.45 7.99 4.27
N VAL A 184 20.86 7.70 3.04
CA VAL A 184 22.13 8.20 2.48
C VAL A 184 21.77 9.28 1.45
N GLY A 185 21.78 10.55 1.87
CA GLY A 185 21.66 11.67 0.94
C GLY A 185 22.81 11.65 -0.08
N PRO A 186 22.68 12.37 -1.22
CA PRO A 186 23.78 12.49 -2.16
C PRO A 186 24.99 13.12 -1.44
N THR A 187 26.12 12.42 -1.45
CA THR A 187 27.43 12.97 -1.06
C THR A 187 27.89 13.99 -2.09
#